data_AF-A0A5A7PXQ2-F1
#
_entry.id   AF-A0A5A7PXQ2-F1
#
_cell.length_a   1.000
_cell.length_b   1.000
_cell.length_c   1.000
_cell.angle_alpha   90.00
_cell.angle_beta   90.00
_cell.angle_gamma   90.00
#
_symmetry.space_group_name_H-M   'P 1'
#
loop_
_entity.id
_entity.type
_entity.pdbx_description
1 polymer ?
#
loop_
_entity_poly.entity_id
_entity_poly.type
_entity_poly.pdbx_seq_one_letter_code
_entity_poly.pdbx_strand_id
1 'polypeptide(L)'
;MAFDKIKVVNPIVEMDGDEMTRVIWKSIKEKVYNVAIKCATITPDEARVKEFNLKQMWKSPNGTIRNILNGTVFREPIICKNVPRLSIRAFAEASMNTAYQKRWPLYLSTKNTILKKYDGRFKEIFQEVYEREWRSKFEAAGIWYEHRLIDDMVAYALKSEGGYVWACKNYDGDVQSDFLAQGFGSLGLMTSVLAEAAHGTVTRHYRVHQKGGETSTNSIASIFAWSRGLAHRAKLDNNSRLLDFTEKLETACIETVESGKMTKDLAILVHGPKVTRNRYLNTEEFIDAIAEELRNRLPKQAKL
;
A
#
# COMPACT_ATOMS: atom_id res chain seq x y z
N MET A 1 2.50 8.58 -33.89
CA MET A 1 3.92 9.01 -34.00
C MET A 1 4.75 8.01 -33.21
N ALA A 2 5.76 7.40 -33.82
CA ALA A 2 6.62 6.43 -33.14
C ALA A 2 7.74 7.19 -32.40
N PHE A 3 7.94 6.88 -31.12
CA PHE A 3 9.07 7.40 -30.34
C PHE A 3 10.29 6.50 -30.53
N ASP A 4 11.50 7.07 -30.55
CA ASP A 4 12.73 6.28 -30.55
C ASP A 4 12.85 5.49 -29.25
N LYS A 5 12.94 4.17 -29.36
CA LYS A 5 13.11 3.28 -28.19
C LYS A 5 14.44 3.56 -27.50
N ILE A 6 14.42 3.61 -26.18
CA ILE A 6 15.65 3.74 -25.36
C ILE A 6 16.36 2.39 -25.36
N LYS A 7 17.62 2.37 -25.81
CA LYS A 7 18.45 1.17 -25.76
C LYS A 7 18.89 0.91 -24.33
N VAL A 8 18.61 -0.29 -23.82
CA VAL A 8 19.12 -0.79 -22.53
C VAL A 8 20.18 -1.84 -22.83
N VAL A 9 21.38 -1.70 -22.26
CA VAL A 9 22.54 -2.53 -22.63
C VAL A 9 22.46 -3.88 -21.93
N ASN A 10 22.22 -3.86 -20.62
CA ASN A 10 22.16 -5.07 -19.81
C ASN A 10 20.72 -5.52 -19.57
N PRO A 11 20.45 -6.83 -19.55
CA PRO A 11 19.12 -7.35 -19.31
C PRO A 11 18.65 -7.04 -17.89
N ILE A 12 17.33 -7.06 -17.71
CA ILE A 12 16.66 -6.94 -16.42
C ILE A 12 15.86 -8.21 -16.18
N VAL A 13 15.92 -8.74 -14.96
CA VAL A 13 15.18 -9.96 -14.58
C VAL A 13 13.71 -9.63 -14.34
N GLU A 14 12.86 -10.19 -15.19
CA GLU A 14 11.40 -10.19 -15.09
C GLU A 14 10.93 -11.37 -14.24
N MET A 15 10.08 -11.12 -13.25
CA MET A 15 9.33 -12.19 -12.61
C MET A 15 7.84 -11.85 -12.72
N ASP A 16 7.09 -12.65 -13.46
CA ASP A 16 5.64 -12.46 -13.59
C ASP A 16 4.93 -12.76 -12.26
N GLY A 17 3.63 -12.51 -12.21
CA GLY A 17 2.83 -12.64 -11.00
C GLY A 17 1.47 -13.26 -11.26
N ASP A 18 0.53 -13.00 -10.36
CA ASP A 18 -0.78 -13.64 -10.35
C ASP A 18 -1.94 -12.64 -10.38
N GLU A 19 -3.12 -13.16 -10.74
CA GLU A 19 -4.42 -12.49 -10.66
C GLU A 19 -4.47 -11.07 -11.26
N MET A 20 -5.06 -10.10 -10.55
CA MET A 20 -5.29 -8.76 -11.10
C MET A 20 -3.97 -8.02 -11.31
N THR A 21 -2.99 -8.26 -10.43
CA THR A 21 -1.65 -7.69 -10.59
C THR A 21 -0.97 -8.17 -11.87
N ARG A 22 -1.17 -9.44 -12.28
CA ARG A 22 -0.70 -9.95 -13.58
C ARG A 22 -1.36 -9.27 -14.78
N VAL A 23 -2.68 -9.02 -14.69
CA VAL A 23 -3.43 -8.32 -15.75
C VAL A 23 -2.88 -6.89 -15.92
N ILE A 24 -2.73 -6.16 -14.80
CA ILE A 24 -2.14 -4.82 -14.78
C ILE A 24 -0.70 -4.86 -15.29
N TRP A 25 0.08 -5.87 -14.88
CA TRP A 25 1.46 -6.06 -15.31
C TRP A 25 1.60 -6.09 -16.82
N LYS A 26 0.74 -6.88 -17.47
CA LYS A 26 0.68 -7.00 -18.93
C LYS A 26 0.24 -5.68 -19.57
N SER A 27 -0.81 -5.04 -19.06
CA SER A 27 -1.32 -3.76 -19.60
C SER A 27 -0.26 -2.66 -19.51
N ILE A 28 0.45 -2.55 -18.38
CA ILE A 28 1.58 -1.63 -18.22
C ILE A 28 2.68 -1.92 -19.25
N LYS A 29 3.02 -3.20 -19.47
CA LYS A 29 4.06 -3.58 -20.44
C LYS A 29 3.68 -3.20 -21.88
N GLU A 30 2.43 -3.41 -22.25
CA GLU A 30 1.95 -3.12 -23.60
C GLU A 30 1.76 -1.61 -23.85
N LYS A 31 1.25 -0.89 -22.85
CA LYS A 31 0.82 0.51 -23.00
C LYS A 31 1.85 1.54 -22.55
N VAL A 32 2.81 1.14 -21.69
CA VAL A 32 3.76 2.05 -21.06
C VAL A 32 5.22 1.72 -21.44
N TYR A 33 5.69 0.45 -21.41
CA TYR A 33 7.07 0.08 -21.81
C TYR A 33 7.37 -1.44 -21.91
N ASN A 34 8.44 -1.80 -22.64
CA ASN A 34 8.72 -3.17 -23.09
C ASN A 34 9.77 -3.99 -22.30
N VAL A 35 9.95 -3.80 -21.00
CA VAL A 35 10.94 -4.49 -20.14
C VAL A 35 10.32 -4.69 -18.78
N ALA A 36 10.43 -5.90 -18.10
CA ALA A 36 10.06 -6.57 -16.76
C ALA A 36 10.82 -6.45 -15.39
N ILE A 37 10.18 -6.15 -14.21
CA ILE A 37 10.73 -6.29 -12.83
C ILE A 37 9.71 -6.78 -11.78
N LYS A 38 9.80 -8.02 -11.30
CA LYS A 38 8.92 -8.71 -10.32
C LYS A 38 7.51 -8.14 -10.00
N CYS A 39 6.47 -8.86 -10.44
CA CYS A 39 5.07 -8.69 -10.07
C CYS A 39 4.68 -9.37 -8.72
N ALA A 40 3.49 -9.06 -8.21
CA ALA A 40 2.94 -9.68 -7.00
C ALA A 40 2.50 -11.12 -7.27
N THR A 41 2.75 -12.01 -6.31
CA THR A 41 2.61 -13.46 -6.44
C THR A 41 1.78 -14.02 -5.29
N ILE A 42 0.93 -15.00 -5.56
CA ILE A 42 0.19 -15.75 -4.54
C ILE A 42 1.19 -16.48 -3.64
N THR A 43 0.97 -16.42 -2.33
CA THR A 43 1.52 -17.40 -1.38
C THR A 43 0.34 -18.31 -0.99
N PRO A 44 0.32 -19.58 -1.42
CA PRO A 44 -0.86 -20.43 -1.30
C PRO A 44 -1.11 -20.89 0.14
N ASP A 45 -2.40 -20.94 0.52
CA ASP A 45 -2.95 -21.62 1.71
C ASP A 45 -3.72 -22.88 1.27
N GLU A 46 -4.42 -23.59 2.18
CA GLU A 46 -5.18 -24.80 1.82
C GLU A 46 -6.28 -24.54 0.78
N ALA A 47 -6.89 -23.35 0.82
CA ALA A 47 -7.92 -22.98 -0.13
C ALA A 47 -7.32 -22.77 -1.53
N ARG A 48 -6.16 -22.12 -1.63
CA ARG A 48 -5.45 -21.94 -2.91
C ARG A 48 -4.88 -23.23 -3.46
N VAL A 49 -4.45 -24.16 -2.60
CA VAL A 49 -4.05 -25.50 -3.03
C VAL A 49 -5.20 -26.20 -3.75
N LYS A 50 -6.41 -26.13 -3.20
CA LYS A 50 -7.61 -26.67 -3.85
C LYS A 50 -7.98 -25.90 -5.12
N GLU A 51 -8.00 -24.56 -5.05
CA GLU A 51 -8.40 -23.70 -6.16
C GLU A 51 -7.55 -23.93 -7.42
N PHE A 52 -6.23 -23.99 -7.25
CA PHE A 52 -5.28 -24.11 -8.36
C PHE A 52 -4.79 -25.55 -8.59
N ASN A 53 -5.37 -26.53 -7.87
CA ASN A 53 -4.95 -27.92 -7.90
C ASN A 53 -3.42 -28.09 -7.71
N LEU A 54 -2.89 -27.45 -6.67
CA LEU A 54 -1.45 -27.43 -6.40
C LEU A 54 -0.98 -28.74 -5.79
N LYS A 55 0.24 -29.17 -6.15
CA LYS A 55 0.87 -30.36 -5.56
C LYS A 55 1.10 -30.24 -4.04
N GLN A 56 1.36 -29.04 -3.57
CA GLN A 56 1.63 -28.73 -2.16
C GLN A 56 1.46 -27.23 -1.90
N MET A 57 1.46 -26.87 -0.62
CA MET A 57 1.49 -25.49 -0.15
C MET A 57 2.90 -24.91 -0.29
N TRP A 58 3.17 -24.23 -1.41
CA TRP A 58 4.48 -23.66 -1.70
C TRP A 58 4.80 -22.47 -0.79
N LYS A 59 6.07 -22.34 -0.39
CA LYS A 59 6.56 -21.21 0.41
C LYS A 59 6.45 -19.89 -0.37
N SER A 60 6.31 -18.79 0.35
CA SER A 60 6.22 -17.45 -0.25
C SER A 60 7.42 -17.15 -1.16
N PRO A 61 7.21 -16.81 -2.46
CA PRO A 61 8.28 -16.40 -3.35
C PRO A 61 9.06 -15.19 -2.81
N ASN A 62 8.37 -14.23 -2.18
CA ASN A 62 9.00 -13.06 -1.57
C ASN A 62 9.91 -13.45 -0.39
N GLY A 63 9.50 -14.43 0.44
CA GLY A 63 10.34 -14.93 1.54
C GLY A 63 11.60 -15.62 1.02
N THR A 64 11.43 -16.51 0.04
CA THR A 64 12.54 -17.25 -0.59
C THR A 64 13.57 -16.32 -1.22
N ILE A 65 13.14 -15.35 -2.03
CA ILE A 65 14.05 -14.40 -2.69
C ILE A 65 14.81 -13.56 -1.66
N ARG A 66 14.13 -13.07 -0.62
CA ARG A 66 14.77 -12.27 0.44
C ARG A 66 15.88 -13.05 1.16
N ASN A 67 15.63 -14.31 1.46
CA ASN A 67 16.62 -15.17 2.11
C ASN A 67 17.84 -15.40 1.20
N ILE A 68 17.64 -15.58 -0.11
CA ILE A 68 18.74 -15.75 -1.07
C ILE A 68 19.56 -14.46 -1.23
N LEU A 69 18.89 -13.32 -1.34
CA LEU A 69 19.55 -12.03 -1.60
C LEU A 69 20.12 -11.36 -0.34
N ASN A 70 19.77 -11.86 0.85
CA ASN A 70 20.15 -11.29 2.15
C ASN A 70 19.92 -9.77 2.23
N GLY A 71 18.79 -9.32 1.68
CA GLY A 71 18.48 -7.90 1.50
C GLY A 71 17.43 -7.36 2.46
N THR A 72 17.52 -6.07 2.78
CA THR A 72 16.50 -5.33 3.52
C THR A 72 15.48 -4.69 2.59
N VAL A 73 14.20 -4.74 2.94
CA VAL A 73 13.14 -4.09 2.17
C VAL A 73 12.88 -2.70 2.75
N PHE A 74 13.07 -1.67 1.93
CA PHE A 74 12.66 -0.31 2.24
C PHE A 74 11.31 -0.02 1.57
N ARG A 75 10.40 0.63 2.30
CA ARG A 75 9.10 1.06 1.79
C ARG A 75 8.92 2.53 2.08
N GLU A 76 8.63 3.30 1.04
CA GLU A 76 8.32 4.72 1.14
C GLU A 76 6.97 4.98 0.48
N PRO A 77 6.11 5.82 1.08
CA PRO A 77 4.82 6.15 0.48
C PRO A 77 5.00 7.03 -0.76
N ILE A 78 4.19 6.78 -1.79
CA ILE A 78 4.06 7.68 -2.93
C ILE A 78 3.06 8.77 -2.55
N ILE A 79 3.49 10.03 -2.56
CA ILE A 79 2.70 11.16 -2.06
C ILE A 79 2.14 11.93 -3.24
N CYS A 80 0.80 12.02 -3.32
CA CYS A 80 0.09 12.97 -4.19
C CYS A 80 -0.51 14.07 -3.31
N LYS A 81 -0.38 15.34 -3.70
CA LYS A 81 -0.82 16.49 -2.88
C LYS A 81 -2.31 16.49 -2.59
N ASN A 82 -3.11 16.05 -3.56
CA ASN A 82 -4.58 16.08 -3.49
C ASN A 82 -5.19 14.80 -2.90
N VAL A 83 -4.41 13.75 -2.66
CA VAL A 83 -4.88 12.54 -1.98
C VAL A 83 -4.74 12.78 -0.48
N PRO A 84 -5.85 12.80 0.28
CA PRO A 84 -5.77 12.88 1.72
C PRO A 84 -4.91 11.74 2.22
N ARG A 85 -3.84 12.08 2.92
CA ARG A 85 -3.08 11.10 3.69
C ARG A 85 -4.10 10.51 4.65
N LEU A 86 -4.43 9.23 4.46
CA LEU A 86 -5.42 8.49 5.27
C LEU A 86 -5.22 8.92 6.72
N SER A 87 -6.20 9.69 7.20
CA SER A 87 -5.96 10.73 8.17
C SER A 87 -5.55 10.06 9.47
N ILE A 88 -4.31 10.22 9.90
CA ILE A 88 -3.85 9.83 11.24
C ILE A 88 -4.84 10.34 12.29
N ARG A 89 -5.50 11.48 12.02
CA ARG A 89 -6.59 12.02 12.83
C ARG A 89 -7.87 11.19 12.76
N ALA A 90 -8.32 10.74 11.59
CA ALA A 90 -9.47 9.84 11.49
C ALA A 90 -9.20 8.48 12.17
N PHE A 91 -7.97 7.97 12.06
CA PHE A 91 -7.53 6.80 12.81
C PHE A 91 -7.59 7.07 14.33
N ALA A 92 -7.05 8.20 14.79
CA ALA A 92 -7.13 8.61 16.19
C ALA A 92 -8.57 8.72 16.68
N GLU A 93 -9.45 9.40 15.95
CA GLU A 93 -10.88 9.55 16.27
C GLU A 93 -11.59 8.19 16.36
N ALA A 94 -11.32 7.29 15.41
CA ALA A 94 -11.90 5.95 15.42
C ALA A 94 -11.41 5.12 16.63
N SER A 95 -10.12 5.17 16.95
CA SER A 95 -9.54 4.51 18.12
C SER A 95 -10.10 5.06 19.42
N MET A 96 -10.22 6.38 19.55
CA MET A 96 -10.78 7.06 20.72
C MET A 96 -12.26 6.71 20.91
N ASN A 97 -13.04 6.74 19.83
CA ASN A 97 -14.45 6.36 19.88
C ASN A 97 -14.62 4.89 20.30
N THR A 98 -13.79 3.98 19.77
CA THR A 98 -13.83 2.56 20.13
C THR A 98 -13.52 2.34 21.60
N ALA A 99 -12.46 2.98 22.10
CA ALA A 99 -12.08 2.94 23.52
C ALA A 99 -13.19 3.49 24.43
N TYR A 100 -13.76 4.63 24.05
CA TYR A 100 -14.87 5.25 24.77
C TYR A 100 -16.12 4.37 24.82
N GLN A 101 -16.51 3.75 23.71
CA GLN A 101 -17.66 2.83 23.65
C GLN A 101 -17.44 1.58 24.50
N LYS A 102 -16.22 1.04 24.51
CA LYS A 102 -15.85 -0.12 25.32
C LYS A 102 -15.62 0.20 26.80
N ARG A 103 -15.51 1.49 27.15
CA ARG A 103 -15.08 1.97 28.47
C ARG A 103 -13.71 1.39 28.86
N TRP A 104 -12.79 1.34 27.89
CA TRP A 104 -11.43 0.84 28.07
C TRP A 104 -10.40 1.94 27.81
N PRO A 105 -9.23 1.92 28.47
CA PRO A 105 -8.13 2.83 28.15
C PRO A 105 -7.60 2.57 26.74
N LEU A 106 -7.01 3.60 26.13
CA LEU A 106 -6.44 3.57 24.79
C LEU A 106 -4.92 3.74 24.82
N TYR A 107 -4.21 2.86 24.14
CA TYR A 107 -2.77 2.98 23.93
C TYR A 107 -2.43 3.14 22.44
N LEU A 108 -1.61 4.14 22.10
CA LEU A 108 -0.94 4.24 20.80
C LEU A 108 0.52 3.82 20.97
N SER A 109 1.01 2.93 20.11
CA SER A 109 2.43 2.58 20.04
C SER A 109 3.12 3.11 18.79
N THR A 110 4.36 3.60 18.95
CA THR A 110 5.22 4.02 17.83
C THR A 110 6.71 3.82 18.17
N LYS A 111 7.64 4.10 17.25
CA LYS A 111 9.07 4.26 17.54
C LYS A 111 9.57 5.68 17.27
N ASN A 112 8.87 6.69 17.79
CA ASN A 112 9.15 8.11 17.53
C ASN A 112 10.52 8.61 18.03
N THR A 113 11.20 7.89 18.93
CA THR A 113 12.58 8.23 19.32
C THR A 113 13.57 8.00 18.18
N ILE A 114 13.26 7.05 17.29
CA ILE A 114 14.05 6.72 16.09
C ILE A 114 13.47 7.44 14.87
N LEU A 115 12.18 7.24 14.57
CA LEU A 115 11.49 7.85 13.43
C LEU A 115 10.87 9.20 13.84
N LYS A 116 11.70 10.16 14.21
CA LYS A 116 11.27 11.42 14.85
C LYS A 116 10.20 12.18 14.09
N LYS A 117 10.31 12.27 12.75
CA LYS A 117 9.32 13.00 11.93
C LYS A 117 8.09 12.16 11.60
N TYR A 118 8.28 10.91 11.21
CA TYR A 118 7.18 10.06 10.74
C TYR A 118 6.32 9.57 11.91
N ASP A 119 6.92 8.90 12.87
CA ASP A 119 6.23 8.37 14.06
C ASP A 119 5.90 9.48 15.05
N GLY A 120 6.73 10.53 15.12
CA GLY A 120 6.38 11.74 15.86
C GLY A 120 5.06 12.34 15.37
N ARG A 121 4.78 12.31 14.07
CA ARG A 121 3.52 12.81 13.52
C ARG A 121 2.30 12.02 14.00
N PHE A 122 2.43 10.70 14.19
CA PHE A 122 1.36 9.88 14.79
C PHE A 122 1.10 10.30 16.23
N LYS A 123 2.17 10.41 17.03
CA LYS A 123 2.08 10.84 18.43
C LYS A 123 1.43 12.22 18.56
N GLU A 124 1.92 13.20 17.79
CA GLU A 124 1.42 14.58 17.81
C GLU A 124 -0.07 14.65 17.47
N ILE A 125 -0.49 13.98 16.38
CA ILE A 125 -1.89 14.04 15.94
C ILE A 125 -2.82 13.34 16.91
N PHE A 126 -2.45 12.17 17.46
CA PHE A 126 -3.28 11.52 18.48
C PHE A 126 -3.42 12.37 19.74
N GLN A 127 -2.32 12.99 20.20
CA GLN A 127 -2.38 13.88 21.36
C GLN A 127 -3.27 15.10 21.07
N GLU A 128 -3.15 15.70 19.88
CA GLU A 128 -3.97 16.85 19.49
C GLU A 128 -5.46 16.49 19.46
N VAL A 129 -5.83 15.34 18.87
CA VAL A 129 -7.21 14.84 18.84
C VAL A 129 -7.72 14.57 20.26
N TYR A 130 -6.89 13.95 21.11
CA TYR A 130 -7.24 13.66 22.49
C TYR A 130 -7.58 14.93 23.26
N GLU A 131 -6.64 15.87 23.32
CA GLU A 131 -6.80 17.12 24.09
C GLU A 131 -7.98 17.95 23.60
N ARG A 132 -8.17 18.02 22.28
CA ARG A 132 -9.19 18.90 21.68
C ARG A 132 -10.61 18.36 21.83
N GLU A 133 -10.80 17.04 21.69
CA GLU A 133 -12.13 16.47 21.44
C GLU A 133 -12.55 15.36 22.41
N TRP A 134 -11.59 14.71 23.08
CA TRP A 134 -11.86 13.46 23.79
C TRP A 134 -11.49 13.48 25.27
N ARG A 135 -10.57 14.36 25.71
CA ARG A 135 -10.07 14.40 27.09
C ARG A 135 -11.20 14.45 28.13
N SER A 136 -12.11 15.42 28.02
CA SER A 136 -13.21 15.55 28.98
C SER A 136 -14.14 14.32 29.00
N LYS A 137 -14.33 13.66 27.85
CA LYS A 137 -15.16 12.43 27.76
C LYS A 137 -14.45 11.24 28.40
N PHE A 138 -13.15 11.12 28.19
CA PHE A 138 -12.31 10.05 28.74
C PHE A 138 -12.20 10.18 30.26
N GLU A 139 -11.90 11.38 30.75
CA GLU A 139 -11.86 11.69 32.19
C GLU A 139 -13.20 11.40 32.87
N ALA A 140 -14.32 11.85 32.29
CA ALA A 140 -15.66 11.57 32.81
C ALA A 140 -16.02 10.07 32.80
N ALA A 141 -15.40 9.28 31.91
CA ALA A 141 -15.60 7.85 31.81
C ALA A 141 -14.59 7.02 32.64
N GLY A 142 -13.64 7.67 33.33
CA GLY A 142 -12.60 7.00 34.11
C GLY A 142 -11.58 6.22 33.28
N ILE A 143 -11.41 6.58 32.01
CA ILE A 143 -10.44 5.97 31.08
C ILE A 143 -9.41 7.00 30.62
N TRP A 144 -8.28 6.55 30.09
CA TRP A 144 -7.18 7.43 29.66
C TRP A 144 -6.67 7.05 28.26
N TYR A 145 -5.94 8.00 27.66
CA TYR A 145 -5.13 7.78 26.47
C TYR A 145 -3.65 7.89 26.85
N GLU A 146 -2.83 6.96 26.34
CA GLU A 146 -1.39 6.98 26.54
C GLU A 146 -0.63 6.62 25.24
N HIS A 147 0.48 7.32 25.02
CA HIS A 147 1.46 6.98 23.98
C HIS A 147 2.62 6.19 24.60
N ARG A 148 2.98 5.06 23.99
CA ARG A 148 4.14 4.23 24.36
C ARG A 148 5.09 4.00 23.20
N LEU A 149 6.34 3.70 23.51
CA LEU A 149 7.23 3.10 22.52
C LEU A 149 6.79 1.67 22.24
N ILE A 150 6.85 1.23 20.98
CA ILE A 150 6.30 -0.07 20.55
C ILE A 150 6.92 -1.26 21.30
N ASP A 151 8.20 -1.22 21.60
CA ASP A 151 8.91 -2.23 22.39
C ASP A 151 8.45 -2.28 23.86
N ASP A 152 8.17 -1.13 24.47
CA ASP A 152 7.57 -1.09 25.80
C ASP A 152 6.11 -1.57 25.78
N MET A 153 5.34 -1.17 24.76
CA MET A 153 3.94 -1.57 24.63
C MET A 153 3.78 -3.08 24.46
N VAL A 154 4.62 -3.75 23.66
CA VAL A 154 4.53 -5.21 23.50
C VAL A 154 4.90 -5.93 24.80
N ALA A 155 5.86 -5.41 25.56
CA ALA A 155 6.23 -5.97 26.87
C ALA A 155 5.13 -5.78 27.91
N TYR A 156 4.47 -4.62 27.91
CA TYR A 156 3.28 -4.35 28.71
C TYR A 156 2.14 -5.29 28.33
N ALA A 157 1.86 -5.44 27.03
CA ALA A 157 0.76 -6.27 26.53
C ALA A 157 0.88 -7.73 26.97
N LEU A 158 2.10 -8.28 26.95
CA LEU A 158 2.37 -9.66 27.37
C LEU A 158 2.11 -9.91 28.87
N LYS A 159 2.29 -8.89 29.71
CA LYS A 159 2.15 -8.99 31.17
C LYS A 159 0.78 -8.52 31.69
N SER A 160 0.03 -7.81 30.85
CA SER A 160 -1.25 -7.23 31.21
C SER A 160 -2.35 -8.28 31.20
N GLU A 161 -3.39 -8.08 32.01
CA GLU A 161 -4.62 -8.88 31.99
C GLU A 161 -5.56 -8.53 30.81
N GLY A 162 -5.08 -7.76 29.82
CA GLY A 162 -5.93 -7.20 28.75
C GLY A 162 -6.80 -6.02 29.21
N GLY A 163 -7.96 -5.84 28.56
CA GLY A 163 -8.93 -4.80 28.94
C GLY A 163 -8.61 -3.39 28.44
N TYR A 164 -7.92 -3.26 27.32
CA TYR A 164 -7.57 -1.98 26.70
C TYR A 164 -7.75 -2.04 25.18
N VAL A 165 -7.84 -0.86 24.55
CA VAL A 165 -7.72 -0.73 23.09
C VAL A 165 -6.28 -0.40 22.74
N TRP A 166 -5.70 -1.14 21.80
CA TRP A 166 -4.37 -0.90 21.28
C TRP A 166 -4.44 -0.40 19.83
N ALA A 167 -4.18 0.89 19.64
CA ALA A 167 -4.04 1.50 18.33
C ALA A 167 -2.64 1.23 17.77
N CYS A 168 -2.55 0.34 16.79
CA CYS A 168 -1.32 0.01 16.09
C CYS A 168 -1.23 0.74 14.74
N LYS A 169 -0.02 1.17 14.36
CA LYS A 169 0.26 1.50 12.96
C LYS A 169 0.09 0.26 12.09
N ASN A 170 -0.14 0.43 10.79
CA ASN A 170 -0.52 -0.65 9.88
C ASN A 170 0.30 -1.96 10.05
N TYR A 171 1.63 -1.88 9.94
CA TYR A 171 2.50 -3.06 10.08
C TYR A 171 2.48 -3.66 11.49
N ASP A 172 2.47 -2.82 12.53
CA ASP A 172 2.38 -3.31 13.91
C ASP A 172 1.01 -3.97 14.15
N GLY A 173 -0.06 -3.46 13.52
CA GLY A 173 -1.41 -4.00 13.62
C GLY A 173 -1.48 -5.42 13.07
N ASP A 174 -1.00 -5.62 11.84
CA ASP A 174 -0.92 -6.92 11.15
C ASP A 174 -0.16 -7.96 12.00
N VAL A 175 1.06 -7.63 12.43
CA VAL A 175 1.89 -8.58 13.19
C VAL A 175 1.32 -8.86 14.58
N GLN A 176 0.89 -7.82 15.30
CA GLN A 176 0.46 -7.98 16.69
C GLN A 176 -0.94 -8.59 16.80
N SER A 177 -1.83 -8.42 15.82
CA SER A 177 -3.13 -9.10 15.82
C SER A 177 -2.99 -10.61 15.74
N ASP A 178 -2.09 -11.12 14.89
CA ASP A 178 -1.83 -12.55 14.77
C ASP A 178 -1.20 -13.11 16.06
N PHE A 179 -0.25 -12.37 16.64
CA PHE A 179 0.37 -12.74 17.91
C PHE A 179 -0.65 -12.84 19.04
N LEU A 180 -1.53 -11.84 19.18
CA LEU A 180 -2.62 -11.83 20.16
C LEU A 180 -3.58 -12.99 19.91
N ALA A 181 -4.05 -13.18 18.67
CA ALA A 181 -4.99 -14.25 18.36
C ALA A 181 -4.44 -15.63 18.73
N GLN A 182 -3.16 -15.87 18.43
CA GLN A 182 -2.48 -17.10 18.82
C GLN A 182 -2.32 -17.22 20.34
N GLY A 183 -2.02 -16.13 21.05
CA GLY A 183 -1.93 -16.10 22.51
C GLY A 183 -3.26 -16.39 23.21
N PHE A 184 -4.38 -15.99 22.62
CA PHE A 184 -5.73 -16.34 23.08
C PHE A 184 -6.20 -17.72 22.63
N GLY A 185 -5.44 -18.40 21.76
CA GLY A 185 -5.60 -19.82 21.44
C GLY A 185 -5.41 -20.14 19.96
N SER A 186 -6.01 -19.36 19.05
CA SER A 186 -5.94 -19.60 17.61
C SER A 186 -6.36 -18.35 16.83
N LEU A 187 -5.76 -18.15 15.65
CA LEU A 187 -6.18 -17.13 14.69
C LEU A 187 -7.67 -17.21 14.34
N GLY A 188 -8.26 -18.43 14.37
CA GLY A 188 -9.68 -18.64 14.12
C GLY A 188 -10.64 -18.13 15.20
N LEU A 189 -10.11 -17.71 16.37
CA LEU A 189 -10.88 -17.16 17.49
C LEU A 189 -10.81 -15.62 17.55
N MET A 190 -10.49 -14.97 16.43
CA MET A 190 -10.42 -13.51 16.31
C MET A 190 -11.46 -13.00 15.31
N THR A 191 -12.11 -11.88 15.65
CA THR A 191 -12.99 -11.15 14.73
C THR A 191 -12.28 -9.90 14.22
N SER A 192 -12.46 -9.57 12.95
CA SER A 192 -11.87 -8.39 12.31
C SER A 192 -12.97 -7.54 11.65
N VAL A 193 -12.93 -6.23 11.87
CA VAL A 193 -13.87 -5.26 11.29
C VAL A 193 -13.08 -4.15 10.57
N LEU A 194 -13.14 -4.23 9.22
CA LEU A 194 -12.67 -3.32 8.18
C LEU A 194 -11.16 -3.29 7.76
N ALA A 195 -10.90 -4.08 6.70
CA ALA A 195 -10.11 -3.90 5.47
C ALA A 195 -8.77 -3.12 5.45
N GLU A 196 -7.69 -3.87 5.32
CA GLU A 196 -6.30 -3.43 5.11
C GLU A 196 -5.87 -3.42 3.62
N ALA A 197 -4.85 -2.65 3.21
CA ALA A 197 -4.05 -2.95 2.00
C ALA A 197 -2.65 -2.29 1.93
N ALA A 198 -1.65 -3.09 1.51
CA ALA A 198 -0.35 -2.71 0.95
C ALA A 198 0.21 -3.71 -0.13
N HIS A 199 -0.41 -3.92 -1.29
CA HIS A 199 -1.56 -4.81 -1.51
C HIS A 199 -1.07 -6.21 -1.98
N GLY A 200 -1.89 -7.26 -1.84
CA GLY A 200 -1.64 -8.58 -2.45
C GLY A 200 -1.96 -8.63 -3.95
N THR A 201 -2.34 -9.78 -4.47
CA THR A 201 -2.67 -9.99 -5.90
C THR A 201 -4.05 -9.43 -6.33
N VAL A 202 -4.75 -8.78 -5.38
CA VAL A 202 -6.08 -8.15 -5.53
C VAL A 202 -7.15 -9.14 -6.04
N THR A 203 -7.20 -10.31 -5.40
CA THR A 203 -8.09 -11.44 -5.74
C THR A 203 -9.54 -11.04 -5.95
N ARG A 204 -10.10 -10.18 -5.10
CA ARG A 204 -11.51 -9.76 -5.23
C ARG A 204 -11.78 -9.09 -6.57
N HIS A 205 -10.91 -8.18 -7.00
CA HIS A 205 -11.04 -7.54 -8.31
C HIS A 205 -10.80 -8.55 -9.43
N TYR A 206 -9.85 -9.48 -9.25
CA TYR A 206 -9.64 -10.54 -10.22
C TYR A 206 -10.88 -11.42 -10.43
N ARG A 207 -11.65 -11.76 -9.37
CA ARG A 207 -12.92 -12.48 -9.52
C ARG A 207 -13.96 -11.71 -10.31
N VAL A 208 -14.01 -10.39 -10.16
CA VAL A 208 -14.89 -9.52 -10.94
C VAL A 208 -14.44 -9.53 -12.41
N HIS A 209 -13.14 -9.36 -12.65
CA HIS A 209 -12.54 -9.40 -13.98
C HIS A 209 -12.76 -10.75 -14.70
N GLN A 210 -12.61 -11.88 -14.00
CA GLN A 210 -12.86 -13.23 -14.55
C GLN A 210 -14.30 -13.40 -15.07
N LYS A 211 -15.25 -12.62 -14.53
CA LYS A 211 -16.66 -12.59 -14.96
C LYS A 211 -16.95 -11.52 -16.02
N GLY A 212 -15.92 -10.87 -16.57
CA GLY A 212 -16.04 -9.76 -17.51
C GLY A 212 -16.45 -8.42 -16.87
N GLY A 213 -16.44 -8.33 -15.53
CA GLY A 213 -16.82 -7.12 -14.81
C GLY A 213 -15.72 -6.06 -14.81
N GLU A 214 -16.13 -4.79 -14.75
CA GLU A 214 -15.22 -3.64 -14.62
C GLU A 214 -14.55 -3.62 -13.23
N THR A 215 -13.26 -3.29 -13.21
CA THR A 215 -12.49 -3.07 -11.97
C THR A 215 -11.85 -1.70 -11.99
N SER A 216 -11.55 -1.15 -10.81
CA SER A 216 -10.77 0.08 -10.65
C SER A 216 -9.63 -0.21 -9.69
N THR A 217 -8.62 -0.89 -10.19
CA THR A 217 -7.45 -1.35 -9.43
C THR A 217 -6.30 -0.39 -9.66
N ASN A 218 -5.76 0.16 -8.58
CA ASN A 218 -4.66 1.11 -8.64
C ASN A 218 -3.35 0.45 -9.12
N SER A 219 -2.78 0.97 -10.21
CA SER A 219 -1.57 0.44 -10.85
C SER A 219 -0.29 1.18 -10.46
N ILE A 220 -0.35 2.26 -9.67
CA ILE A 220 0.80 3.13 -9.36
C ILE A 220 1.94 2.33 -8.71
N ALA A 221 1.65 1.49 -7.72
CA ALA A 221 2.67 0.71 -7.03
C ALA A 221 3.40 -0.25 -7.98
N SER A 222 2.69 -0.88 -8.91
CA SER A 222 3.29 -1.70 -9.96
C SER A 222 4.19 -0.83 -10.84
N ILE A 223 3.71 0.30 -11.34
CA ILE A 223 4.49 1.23 -12.18
C ILE A 223 5.75 1.77 -11.46
N PHE A 224 5.69 1.97 -10.15
CA PHE A 224 6.86 2.40 -9.38
C PHE A 224 7.87 1.27 -9.14
N ALA A 225 7.42 0.03 -8.94
CA ALA A 225 8.35 -1.12 -8.88
C ALA A 225 9.19 -1.20 -10.16
N TRP A 226 8.55 -0.90 -11.28
CA TRP A 226 9.15 -0.83 -12.59
C TRP A 226 10.12 0.33 -12.79
N SER A 227 9.66 1.56 -12.58
CA SER A 227 10.48 2.75 -12.77
C SER A 227 11.73 2.69 -11.91
N ARG A 228 11.61 2.21 -10.67
CA ARG A 228 12.73 2.12 -9.71
C ARG A 228 13.79 1.14 -10.14
N GLY A 229 13.41 -0.04 -10.60
CA GLY A 229 14.42 -1.00 -11.05
C GLY A 229 15.00 -0.65 -12.43
N LEU A 230 14.24 0.00 -13.33
CA LEU A 230 14.79 0.62 -14.55
C LEU A 230 15.77 1.74 -14.21
N ALA A 231 15.46 2.59 -13.23
CA ALA A 231 16.34 3.67 -12.76
C ALA A 231 17.63 3.10 -12.16
N HIS A 232 17.55 1.99 -11.43
CA HIS A 232 18.72 1.29 -10.93
C HIS A 232 19.58 0.73 -12.08
N ARG A 233 18.96 0.08 -13.08
CA ARG A 233 19.68 -0.37 -14.30
C ARG A 233 20.32 0.80 -15.04
N ALA A 234 19.61 1.92 -15.16
CA ALA A 234 20.11 3.13 -15.80
C ALA A 234 21.39 3.65 -15.13
N LYS A 235 21.43 3.65 -13.79
CA LYS A 235 22.64 4.01 -13.03
C LYS A 235 23.80 3.05 -13.28
N LEU A 236 23.54 1.75 -13.25
CA LEU A 236 24.57 0.75 -13.51
C LEU A 236 25.11 0.77 -14.96
N ASP A 237 24.27 1.18 -15.92
CA ASP A 237 24.62 1.26 -17.34
C ASP A 237 25.11 2.66 -17.76
N ASN A 238 25.19 3.63 -16.83
CA ASN A 238 25.41 5.05 -17.14
C ASN A 238 24.48 5.59 -18.25
N ASN A 239 23.20 5.20 -18.21
CA ASN A 239 22.20 5.52 -19.23
C ASN A 239 21.28 6.65 -18.78
N SER A 240 21.69 7.90 -19.03
CA SER A 240 20.92 9.09 -18.64
C SER A 240 19.53 9.17 -19.28
N ARG A 241 19.36 8.68 -20.52
CA ARG A 241 18.05 8.65 -21.20
C ARG A 241 17.07 7.72 -20.50
N LEU A 242 17.53 6.56 -20.04
CA LEU A 242 16.68 5.64 -19.29
C LEU A 242 16.30 6.21 -17.92
N LEU A 243 17.23 6.89 -17.24
CA LEU A 243 16.96 7.53 -15.96
C LEU A 243 15.90 8.65 -16.09
N ASP A 244 16.08 9.56 -17.06
CA ASP A 244 15.12 10.63 -17.37
C ASP A 244 13.72 10.07 -17.70
N PHE A 245 13.65 8.96 -18.45
CA PHE A 245 12.38 8.28 -18.71
C PHE A 245 11.69 7.81 -17.42
N THR A 246 12.43 7.22 -16.49
CA THR A 246 11.85 6.71 -15.24
C THR A 246 11.33 7.82 -14.33
N GLU A 247 12.02 8.95 -14.28
CA GLU A 247 11.59 10.13 -13.53
C GLU A 247 10.32 10.74 -14.15
N LYS A 248 10.26 10.82 -15.48
CA LYS A 248 9.06 11.28 -16.21
C LYS A 248 7.86 10.35 -15.99
N LEU A 249 8.09 9.04 -15.97
CA LEU A 249 7.05 8.04 -15.71
C LEU A 249 6.47 8.18 -14.29
N GLU A 250 7.32 8.28 -13.27
CA GLU A 250 6.85 8.48 -11.89
C GLU A 250 6.09 9.80 -11.74
N THR A 251 6.58 10.86 -12.38
CA THR A 251 5.91 12.16 -12.38
C THR A 251 4.57 12.09 -13.09
N ALA A 252 4.48 11.40 -14.23
CA ALA A 252 3.21 11.21 -14.94
C ALA A 252 2.17 10.49 -14.08
N CYS A 253 2.55 9.50 -13.27
CA CYS A 253 1.62 8.86 -12.33
C CYS A 253 1.08 9.85 -11.29
N ILE A 254 1.96 10.63 -10.66
CA ILE A 254 1.58 11.61 -9.62
C ILE A 254 0.69 12.69 -10.22
N GLU A 255 1.10 13.30 -11.34
CA GLU A 255 0.35 14.38 -11.96
C GLU A 255 -0.99 13.90 -12.56
N THR A 256 -1.09 12.66 -13.01
CA THR A 256 -2.38 12.06 -13.39
C THR A 256 -3.36 12.12 -12.22
N VAL A 257 -2.94 11.68 -11.04
CA VAL A 257 -3.77 11.74 -9.82
C VAL A 257 -4.04 13.18 -9.40
N GLU A 258 -3.02 14.05 -9.41
CA GLU A 258 -3.16 15.46 -9.03
C GLU A 258 -4.08 16.25 -9.96
N SER A 259 -4.21 15.85 -11.23
CA SER A 259 -5.18 16.40 -12.19
C SER A 259 -6.63 15.96 -11.96
N GLY A 260 -6.87 15.05 -11.00
CA GLY A 260 -8.20 14.51 -10.66
C GLY A 260 -8.54 13.20 -11.35
N LYS A 261 -7.68 12.66 -12.20
CA LYS A 261 -7.84 11.34 -12.83
C LYS A 261 -7.25 10.27 -11.89
N MET A 262 -8.10 9.50 -11.22
CA MET A 262 -7.65 8.52 -10.21
C MET A 262 -8.52 7.28 -10.15
N THR A 263 -8.01 6.19 -9.59
CA THR A 263 -8.79 4.97 -9.34
C THR A 263 -9.71 5.12 -8.11
N LYS A 264 -10.67 4.21 -7.98
CA LYS A 264 -11.76 4.28 -7.01
C LYS A 264 -11.29 4.34 -5.57
N ASP A 265 -10.23 3.62 -5.23
CA ASP A 265 -9.59 3.66 -3.91
C ASP A 265 -9.15 5.08 -3.53
N LEU A 266 -8.46 5.78 -4.44
CA LEU A 266 -8.03 7.17 -4.23
C LEU A 266 -9.23 8.12 -4.22
N ALA A 267 -10.19 7.93 -5.11
CA ALA A 267 -11.37 8.78 -5.19
C ALA A 267 -12.23 8.71 -3.92
N ILE A 268 -12.30 7.55 -3.26
CA ILE A 268 -12.94 7.39 -1.94
C ILE A 268 -12.21 8.23 -0.88
N LEU A 269 -10.89 8.30 -0.91
CA LEU A 269 -10.13 9.11 0.03
C LEU A 269 -10.40 10.61 -0.17
N VAL A 270 -10.46 11.06 -1.42
CA VAL A 270 -10.67 12.47 -1.77
C VAL A 270 -12.12 12.92 -1.59
N HIS A 271 -13.09 12.08 -1.97
CA HIS A 271 -14.51 12.45 -2.07
C HIS A 271 -15.43 11.73 -1.08
N GLY A 272 -14.89 10.84 -0.26
CA GLY A 272 -15.64 10.04 0.70
C GLY A 272 -16.24 8.74 0.13
N PRO A 273 -16.90 7.93 0.98
CA PRO A 273 -17.30 6.55 0.66
C PRO A 273 -18.43 6.46 -0.38
N LYS A 274 -19.18 7.53 -0.62
CA LYS A 274 -20.31 7.59 -1.58
C LYS A 274 -19.87 8.08 -2.97
N VAL A 275 -18.66 7.76 -3.38
CA VAL A 275 -18.09 8.23 -4.66
C VAL A 275 -18.85 7.64 -5.86
N THR A 276 -19.17 8.49 -6.82
CA THR A 276 -19.88 8.14 -8.07
C THR A 276 -18.90 7.78 -9.19
N ARG A 277 -19.35 6.98 -10.19
CA ARG A 277 -18.48 6.48 -11.28
C ARG A 277 -17.74 7.57 -12.07
N ASN A 278 -18.33 8.77 -12.20
CA ASN A 278 -17.70 9.91 -12.88
C ASN A 278 -16.52 10.54 -12.12
N ARG A 279 -16.24 10.11 -10.89
CA ARG A 279 -15.15 10.62 -10.05
C ARG A 279 -13.92 9.70 -10.01
N TYR A 280 -13.98 8.56 -10.70
CA TYR A 280 -12.86 7.63 -10.78
C TYR A 280 -12.80 6.94 -12.15
N LEU A 281 -11.60 6.50 -12.50
CA LEU A 281 -11.31 5.73 -13.71
C LEU A 281 -11.30 4.24 -13.39
N ASN A 282 -11.72 3.41 -14.34
CA ASN A 282 -11.46 1.98 -14.26
C ASN A 282 -9.96 1.68 -14.46
N THR A 283 -9.55 0.43 -14.25
CA THR A 283 -8.13 0.03 -14.29
C THR A 283 -7.45 0.40 -15.60
N GLU A 284 -8.10 0.17 -16.75
CA GLU A 284 -7.52 0.43 -18.06
C GLU A 284 -7.52 1.92 -18.40
N GLU A 285 -8.63 2.62 -18.14
CA GLU A 285 -8.75 4.08 -18.32
C GLU A 285 -7.65 4.83 -17.54
N PHE A 286 -7.32 4.36 -16.33
CA PHE A 286 -6.29 4.98 -15.51
C PHE A 286 -4.87 4.75 -16.06
N ILE A 287 -4.57 3.53 -16.54
CA ILE A 287 -3.30 3.24 -17.22
C ILE A 287 -3.18 4.06 -18.52
N ASP A 288 -4.26 4.18 -19.28
CA ASP A 288 -4.31 4.99 -20.50
C ASP A 288 -4.05 6.48 -20.21
N ALA A 289 -4.64 7.01 -19.13
CA ALA A 289 -4.41 8.37 -18.68
C ALA A 289 -2.93 8.63 -18.30
N ILE A 290 -2.29 7.70 -17.58
CA ILE A 290 -0.86 7.79 -17.25
C ILE A 290 -0.02 7.73 -18.53
N ALA A 291 -0.35 6.83 -19.45
CA ALA A 291 0.37 6.69 -20.71
C ALA A 291 0.26 7.94 -21.60
N GLU A 292 -0.90 8.60 -21.60
CA GLU A 292 -1.12 9.88 -22.28
C GLU A 292 -0.27 10.98 -21.63
N GLU A 293 -0.30 11.07 -20.29
CA GLU A 293 0.47 12.06 -19.53
C GLU A 293 1.99 11.90 -19.76
N LEU A 294 2.48 10.65 -19.75
CA LEU A 294 3.87 10.35 -20.09
C LEU A 294 4.21 10.75 -21.53
N ARG A 295 3.35 10.43 -22.50
CA ARG A 295 3.55 10.79 -23.92
C ARG A 295 3.69 12.29 -24.12
N ASN A 296 2.99 13.11 -23.33
CA ASN A 296 3.10 14.57 -23.38
C ASN A 296 4.46 15.08 -22.87
N ARG A 297 5.14 14.31 -22.02
CA ARG A 297 6.46 14.64 -21.43
C ARG A 297 7.65 14.15 -22.25
N LEU A 298 7.42 13.17 -23.10
CA LEU A 298 8.47 12.64 -23.96
C LEU A 298 8.68 13.56 -25.16
N PRO A 299 9.94 13.80 -25.57
CA PRO A 299 10.23 14.65 -26.72
C PRO A 299 9.53 14.06 -27.97
N LYS A 300 8.72 14.89 -28.63
CA LYS A 300 8.14 14.55 -29.92
C LYS A 300 9.26 14.53 -30.96
N GLN A 301 9.24 13.55 -31.85
CA GLN A 301 10.16 13.52 -32.98
C GLN A 301 10.05 14.85 -33.74
N ALA A 302 11.17 15.52 -33.99
CA ALA A 302 11.18 16.63 -34.94
C ALA A 302 10.69 16.06 -36.27
N LYS A 303 9.68 16.69 -36.89
CA LYS A 303 9.32 16.38 -38.26
C LYS A 303 10.55 16.73 -39.11
N LEU A 304 11.25 15.70 -39.60
CA LEU A 304 12.19 15.83 -40.72
C LEU A 304 11.38 16.15 -41.99
#